data_AF-A0A3Q2H6A5-F1
#
_entry.id   AF-A0A3Q2H6A5-F1
#
_cell.length_a   1.000
_cell.length_b   1.000
_cell.length_c   1.000
_cell.angle_alpha   90.00
_cell.angle_beta   90.00
_cell.angle_gamma   90.00
#
_symmetry.space_group_name_H-M   'P 1'
#
loop_
_entity.id
_entity.type
_entity.pdbx_description
1 polymer ?
#
loop_
_entity_poly.entity_id
_entity_poly.type
_entity_poly.pdbx_seq_one_letter_code
_entity_poly.pdbx_strand_id
1 'polypeptide(L)'
;MGWGLPNTTSLARFCQKLNRLKPLEESTTETSLQRCLSTLDLILLGVGATVGSGLYVLSGTVAKEMAGPAVLVSFSIAAVASLLAALCYVEFGARVPRTGSAYLFTYVSLGELCAFLVGWNVLLEYLFGGAAVARASSSYLDAIFSHRIRNFTMAHVGFWQVPFLAQFPDFLAAGVILLASTFVSCGARVSSWLNHMLLAINMLVILFIIILGFVLARPHNWSADEGGFAPFGFSGIMAGAATCFYAFLGFGVITTSSEEAQNPKRAVPMAIIITLGLVAGAYILVSTVLTLIVPWHSLEPDSALADAFYQRGYSWAAFIVAAGAICAMNTVLLSDIFTLPRIAYAMATDGLFFQVFAHVHPRTQVPVVGILVFGVLMAFLALLLDLQTLVQFRSICTLLTFTFVATSTIVLRFHKSPPASSLGPASPVGTEQPSAPEPGQLRPALRPYLGFLGGCRPGAAVAWALGVLVASAIALDCVLVFGDSALHLPPWGHTLLLLLSSVVFLLSLLVLGAHQQQRLEDTFQVPMVPLTPALSILLNVFLMLQLSYLSWLSLSVWLLIGLMVYFGYGIWHSKENQQELPGLTATHGSLEETAQALQPLSQDPAQEPGHTEQPNSP
;
A
#
# COMPACT_ATOMS: atom_id res chain seq x y z
N MET A 1 -29.71 36.58 6.96
CA MET A 1 -28.87 35.35 7.03
C MET A 1 -29.64 34.22 6.35
N GLY A 2 -29.47 34.05 5.05
CA GLY A 2 -30.05 32.92 4.32
C GLY A 2 -28.92 32.01 3.87
N TRP A 3 -28.79 30.85 4.50
CA TRP A 3 -28.00 29.75 3.95
C TRP A 3 -28.75 29.23 2.72
N GLY A 4 -28.46 29.83 1.55
CA GLY A 4 -28.97 29.34 0.28
C GLY A 4 -28.42 27.93 0.04
N LEU A 5 -29.34 26.98 -0.18
CA LEU A 5 -29.00 25.63 -0.64
C LEU A 5 -28.03 25.71 -1.83
N PRO A 6 -26.96 24.90 -1.87
CA PRO A 6 -26.02 24.95 -2.98
C PRO A 6 -26.76 24.64 -4.30
N ASN A 7 -26.71 25.57 -5.26
CA ASN A 7 -27.25 25.36 -6.60
C ASN A 7 -26.72 24.04 -7.18
N THR A 8 -27.57 23.30 -7.90
CA THR A 8 -27.21 21.99 -8.52
C THR A 8 -25.95 22.08 -9.39
N THR A 9 -25.70 23.23 -10.01
CA THR A 9 -24.48 23.52 -10.79
C THR A 9 -23.23 23.74 -9.94
N SER A 10 -23.37 24.20 -8.70
CA SER A 10 -22.29 24.30 -7.73
C SER A 10 -21.92 22.93 -7.18
N LEU A 11 -22.92 22.09 -6.92
CA LEU A 11 -22.72 20.72 -6.45
C LEU A 11 -22.12 19.84 -7.55
N ALA A 12 -22.58 19.98 -8.80
CA ALA A 12 -22.00 19.31 -9.96
C ALA A 12 -20.54 19.71 -10.19
N ARG A 13 -20.21 21.02 -10.13
CA ARG A 13 -18.82 21.49 -10.20
C ARG A 13 -17.97 20.96 -9.05
N PHE A 14 -18.51 20.93 -7.83
CA PHE A 14 -17.81 20.37 -6.68
C PHE A 14 -17.53 18.87 -6.84
N CYS A 15 -18.51 18.08 -7.27
CA CYS A 15 -18.33 16.66 -7.60
C CYS A 15 -17.33 16.45 -8.74
N GLN A 16 -17.34 17.32 -9.75
CA GLN A 16 -16.36 17.28 -10.84
C GLN A 16 -14.95 17.54 -10.34
N LYS A 17 -14.75 18.49 -9.40
CA LYS A 17 -13.44 18.72 -8.77
C LYS A 17 -12.93 17.50 -7.99
N LEU A 18 -13.82 16.80 -7.28
CA LEU A 18 -13.45 15.63 -6.46
C LEU A 18 -13.09 14.40 -7.30
N ASN A 19 -13.69 14.26 -8.48
CA ASN A 19 -13.53 13.11 -9.37
C ASN A 19 -12.59 13.39 -10.56
N ARG A 20 -11.71 14.40 -10.46
CA ARG A 20 -10.72 14.67 -11.51
C ARG A 20 -9.80 13.47 -11.70
N LEU A 21 -9.58 13.11 -12.95
CA LEU A 21 -8.69 12.02 -13.33
C LEU A 21 -7.43 12.61 -13.92
N LYS A 22 -6.27 12.06 -13.53
CA LYS A 22 -4.99 12.44 -14.11
C LYS A 22 -4.81 11.73 -15.46
N PRO A 23 -4.65 12.44 -16.59
CA PRO A 23 -4.36 11.80 -17.86
C PRO A 23 -2.97 11.13 -17.83
N LEU A 24 -2.88 9.91 -18.35
CA LEU A 24 -1.61 9.22 -18.58
C LEU A 24 -0.97 9.80 -19.85
N GLU A 25 -0.27 10.93 -19.77
CA GLU A 25 0.54 11.41 -20.89
C GLU A 25 1.74 10.46 -21.13
N GLU A 26 1.76 9.81 -22.29
CA GLU A 26 2.84 8.91 -22.76
C GLU A 26 4.21 9.61 -22.92
N SER A 27 4.24 10.94 -22.85
CA SER A 27 5.43 11.77 -23.08
C SER A 27 6.35 11.97 -21.86
N THR A 28 6.00 11.46 -20.68
CA THR A 28 6.85 11.63 -19.46
C THR A 28 7.44 10.31 -18.96
N THR A 29 8.20 9.65 -19.83
CA THR A 29 9.24 8.67 -19.43
C THR A 29 10.48 9.35 -18.82
N GLU A 30 10.51 10.68 -18.71
CA GLU A 30 11.49 11.41 -17.91
C GLU A 30 11.21 11.18 -16.42
N THR A 31 11.84 10.15 -15.87
CA THR A 31 11.88 9.89 -14.44
C THR A 31 12.92 10.81 -13.82
N SER A 32 12.57 11.50 -12.73
CA SER A 32 13.53 12.31 -11.97
C SER A 32 14.60 11.45 -11.28
N LEU A 33 14.30 10.16 -11.09
CA LEU A 33 15.16 9.17 -10.46
C LEU A 33 15.91 8.32 -11.50
N GLN A 34 17.16 7.96 -11.19
CA GLN A 34 17.97 7.07 -12.02
C GLN A 34 17.51 5.62 -11.90
N ARG A 35 17.34 4.94 -13.04
CA ARG A 35 17.01 3.50 -13.08
C ARG A 35 18.25 2.65 -12.80
N CYS A 36 18.51 2.34 -11.53
CA CYS A 36 19.68 1.59 -11.10
C CYS A 36 19.37 0.24 -10.47
N LEU A 37 18.16 0.01 -9.95
CA LEU A 37 17.81 -1.20 -9.22
C LEU A 37 17.60 -2.40 -10.16
N SER A 38 18.35 -3.46 -9.91
CA SER A 38 18.16 -4.76 -10.56
C SER A 38 16.98 -5.53 -9.92
N THR A 39 16.54 -6.62 -10.57
CA THR A 39 15.52 -7.50 -9.99
C THR A 39 15.97 -8.09 -8.65
N LEU A 40 17.26 -8.38 -8.49
CA LEU A 40 17.81 -8.87 -7.22
C LEU A 40 17.72 -7.79 -6.14
N ASP A 41 18.09 -6.55 -6.46
CA ASP A 41 18.01 -5.45 -5.49
C ASP A 41 16.56 -5.22 -5.03
N LEU A 42 15.58 -5.35 -5.93
CA LEU A 42 14.16 -5.30 -5.58
C LEU A 42 13.72 -6.46 -4.69
N ILE A 43 14.21 -7.68 -4.93
CA ILE A 43 13.92 -8.84 -4.07
C ILE A 43 14.52 -8.62 -2.68
N LEU A 44 15.79 -8.19 -2.60
CA LEU A 44 16.45 -7.89 -1.34
C LEU A 44 15.69 -6.79 -0.57
N LEU A 45 15.31 -5.72 -1.24
CA LEU A 45 14.53 -4.63 -0.67
C LEU A 45 13.17 -5.12 -0.14
N GLY A 46 12.47 -5.96 -0.91
CA GLY A 46 11.21 -6.57 -0.48
C GLY A 46 11.35 -7.50 0.72
N VAL A 47 12.37 -8.36 0.73
CA VAL A 47 12.66 -9.27 1.85
C VAL A 47 13.05 -8.46 3.08
N GLY A 48 13.89 -7.44 2.93
CA GLY A 48 14.33 -6.57 4.02
C GLY A 48 13.21 -5.72 4.62
N ALA A 49 12.21 -5.32 3.82
CA ALA A 49 11.05 -4.59 4.31
C ALA A 49 9.98 -5.49 4.95
N THR A 50 9.94 -6.78 4.59
CA THR A 50 8.93 -7.72 5.09
C THR A 50 9.43 -8.48 6.32
N VAL A 51 10.69 -8.93 6.31
CA VAL A 51 11.29 -9.72 7.38
C VAL A 51 11.77 -8.82 8.50
N GLY A 52 10.90 -8.60 9.49
CA GLY A 52 11.20 -7.87 10.72
C GLY A 52 10.46 -8.47 11.91
N SER A 53 9.61 -7.68 12.55
CA SER A 53 8.83 -8.09 13.73
C SER A 53 7.88 -9.25 13.48
N GLY A 54 7.41 -9.41 12.24
CA GLY A 54 6.62 -10.56 11.82
C GLY A 54 7.34 -11.89 12.06
N LEU A 55 8.61 -12.01 11.68
CA LEU A 55 9.38 -13.23 11.90
C LEU A 55 9.74 -13.39 13.39
N TYR A 56 10.36 -12.36 13.97
CA TYR A 56 11.09 -12.50 15.24
C TYR A 56 10.21 -12.43 16.50
N VAL A 57 9.08 -11.74 16.43
CA VAL A 57 8.18 -11.52 17.58
C VAL A 57 6.84 -12.22 17.34
N LEU A 58 6.21 -11.97 16.19
CA LEU A 58 4.85 -12.44 15.93
C LEU A 58 4.76 -13.97 15.85
N SER A 59 5.78 -14.63 15.28
CA SER A 59 5.81 -16.10 15.22
C SER A 59 5.74 -16.75 16.61
N GLY A 60 6.40 -16.16 17.60
CA GLY A 60 6.38 -16.65 18.99
C GLY A 60 5.04 -16.40 19.66
N THR A 61 4.49 -15.19 19.50
CA THR A 61 3.19 -14.80 20.05
C THR A 61 2.07 -15.71 19.50
N VAL A 62 2.02 -15.91 18.18
CA VAL A 62 1.00 -16.77 17.55
C VAL A 62 1.18 -18.24 17.94
N ALA A 63 2.42 -18.72 18.05
CA ALA A 63 2.68 -20.08 18.50
C ALA A 63 2.22 -20.31 19.95
N LYS A 64 2.48 -19.37 20.87
CA LYS A 64 2.10 -19.51 22.28
C LYS A 64 0.61 -19.33 22.53
N GLU A 65 0.01 -18.30 21.94
CA GLU A 65 -1.32 -17.81 22.36
C GLU A 65 -2.47 -18.27 21.45
N MET A 66 -2.20 -18.70 20.22
CA MET A 66 -3.25 -18.90 19.21
C MET A 66 -3.22 -20.25 18.50
N ALA A 67 -2.07 -20.70 18.01
CA ALA A 67 -2.01 -21.83 17.07
C ALA A 67 -1.21 -23.04 17.58
N GLY A 68 -0.31 -22.87 18.56
CA GLY A 68 0.62 -23.93 18.93
C GLY A 68 1.54 -24.29 17.76
N PRO A 69 1.94 -25.56 17.62
CA PRO A 69 2.70 -26.06 16.47
C PRO A 69 2.02 -25.83 15.10
N ALA A 70 0.69 -25.73 15.08
CA ALA A 70 -0.07 -25.45 13.87
C ALA A 70 0.11 -24.03 13.32
N VAL A 71 0.94 -23.19 13.95
CA VAL A 71 1.37 -21.87 13.45
C VAL A 71 1.92 -21.93 12.01
N LEU A 72 2.51 -23.06 11.60
CA LEU A 72 2.98 -23.24 10.22
C LEU A 72 1.83 -23.28 9.21
N VAL A 73 0.67 -23.81 9.61
CA VAL A 73 -0.56 -23.81 8.80
C VAL A 73 -1.13 -22.39 8.75
N SER A 74 -1.12 -21.68 9.88
CA SER A 74 -1.53 -20.27 9.94
C SER A 74 -0.71 -19.39 9.00
N PHE A 75 0.62 -19.53 9.00
CA PHE A 75 1.49 -18.81 8.05
C PHE A 75 1.25 -19.22 6.59
N SER A 76 0.94 -20.49 6.33
CA SER A 76 0.64 -20.97 4.98
C SER A 76 -0.66 -20.33 4.43
N ILE A 77 -1.71 -20.27 5.25
CA ILE A 77 -2.98 -19.62 4.89
C ILE A 77 -2.75 -18.11 4.69
N ALA A 78 -2.01 -17.47 5.60
CA ALA A 78 -1.66 -16.05 5.51
C ALA A 78 -0.85 -15.72 4.24
N ALA A 79 0.08 -16.60 3.84
CA ALA A 79 0.88 -16.44 2.63
C ALA A 79 0.01 -16.49 1.36
N VAL A 80 -0.96 -17.40 1.29
CA VAL A 80 -1.91 -17.48 0.16
C VAL A 80 -2.77 -16.23 0.08
N ALA A 81 -3.32 -15.77 1.22
CA ALA A 81 -4.10 -14.53 1.27
C ALA A 81 -3.26 -13.32 0.82
N SER A 82 -2.01 -13.24 1.29
CA SER A 82 -1.08 -12.17 0.93
C SER A 82 -0.71 -12.21 -0.55
N LEU A 83 -0.60 -13.41 -1.16
CA LEU A 83 -0.31 -13.57 -2.58
C LEU A 83 -1.45 -13.02 -3.45
N LEU A 84 -2.70 -13.25 -3.07
CA LEU A 84 -3.86 -12.71 -3.80
C LEU A 84 -3.88 -11.18 -3.79
N ALA A 85 -3.57 -10.56 -2.64
CA ALA A 85 -3.41 -9.12 -2.52
C ALA A 85 -2.20 -8.60 -3.33
N ALA A 86 -1.06 -9.29 -3.22
CA ALA A 86 0.18 -8.94 -3.92
C ALA A 86 0.01 -9.00 -5.44
N LEU A 87 -0.69 -9.99 -5.99
CA LEU A 87 -0.96 -10.08 -7.43
C LEU A 87 -1.66 -8.82 -7.96
N CYS A 88 -2.64 -8.29 -7.22
CA CYS A 88 -3.33 -7.04 -7.57
C CYS A 88 -2.35 -5.85 -7.59
N TYR A 89 -1.40 -5.84 -6.65
CA TYR A 89 -0.31 -4.86 -6.57
C TYR A 89 0.74 -5.00 -7.68
N VAL A 90 0.96 -6.21 -8.19
CA VAL A 90 1.94 -6.48 -9.25
C VAL A 90 1.52 -5.85 -10.57
N GLU A 91 0.27 -6.10 -11.00
CA GLU A 91 -0.28 -5.48 -12.21
C GLU A 91 -0.22 -3.96 -12.11
N PHE A 92 -0.45 -3.47 -10.89
CA PHE A 92 -0.38 -2.08 -10.57
C PHE A 92 1.05 -1.50 -10.77
N GLY A 93 2.08 -2.06 -10.13
CA GLY A 93 3.48 -1.61 -10.28
C GLY A 93 4.10 -1.85 -11.67
N ALA A 94 3.56 -2.79 -12.45
CA ALA A 94 4.02 -3.06 -13.82
C ALA A 94 3.44 -2.08 -14.86
N ARG A 95 2.21 -1.56 -14.64
CA ARG A 95 1.52 -0.66 -15.57
C ARG A 95 2.00 0.79 -15.47
N VAL A 96 2.24 1.29 -14.26
CA VAL A 96 2.63 2.70 -14.02
C VAL A 96 3.86 2.75 -13.11
N PRO A 97 5.08 2.67 -13.68
CA PRO A 97 6.32 2.62 -12.90
C PRO A 97 6.77 4.02 -12.46
N ARG A 98 6.06 4.59 -11.50
CA ARG A 98 6.33 5.91 -10.86
C ARG A 98 6.37 5.73 -9.34
N THR A 99 7.14 6.55 -8.64
CA THR A 99 7.14 6.56 -7.17
C THR A 99 5.76 6.99 -6.62
N GLY A 100 5.28 6.36 -5.54
CA GLY A 100 3.93 6.60 -5.02
C GLY A 100 2.83 5.95 -5.85
N SER A 101 3.18 4.82 -6.45
CA SER A 101 2.42 4.12 -7.47
C SER A 101 0.92 3.93 -7.08
N ALA A 102 0.58 3.41 -5.89
CA ALA A 102 -0.82 3.13 -5.51
C ALA A 102 -1.72 4.38 -5.52
N TYR A 103 -1.16 5.53 -5.10
CA TYR A 103 -1.81 6.84 -5.16
C TYR A 103 -2.07 7.26 -6.62
N LEU A 104 -1.03 7.23 -7.46
CA LEU A 104 -1.10 7.70 -8.84
C LEU A 104 -2.11 6.91 -9.67
N PHE A 105 -2.21 5.61 -9.44
CA PHE A 105 -3.15 4.77 -10.18
C PHE A 105 -4.59 4.93 -9.74
N THR A 106 -4.81 5.10 -8.44
CA THR A 106 -6.12 5.48 -7.92
C THR A 106 -6.54 6.84 -8.50
N TYR A 107 -5.57 7.74 -8.73
CA TYR A 107 -5.82 9.02 -9.40
C TYR A 107 -6.26 8.84 -10.86
N VAL A 108 -5.66 7.89 -11.57
CA VAL A 108 -6.03 7.58 -12.96
C VAL A 108 -7.35 6.79 -13.05
N SER A 109 -7.74 6.02 -12.03
CA SER A 109 -8.90 5.11 -12.09
C SER A 109 -10.16 5.62 -11.38
N LEU A 110 -10.03 6.16 -10.17
CA LEU A 110 -11.12 6.48 -9.23
C LEU A 110 -11.26 7.99 -8.95
N GLY A 111 -10.25 8.79 -9.28
CA GLY A 111 -10.28 10.25 -9.16
C GLY A 111 -9.44 10.82 -8.01
N GLU A 112 -9.35 12.15 -7.97
CA GLU A 112 -8.48 12.92 -7.08
C GLU A 112 -8.72 12.65 -5.58
N LEU A 113 -9.98 12.66 -5.12
CA LEU A 113 -10.27 12.42 -3.70
C LEU A 113 -9.86 11.00 -3.27
N CYS A 114 -10.24 10.00 -4.06
CA CYS A 114 -9.88 8.61 -3.80
C CYS A 114 -8.35 8.43 -3.80
N ALA A 115 -7.66 9.09 -4.73
CA ALA A 115 -6.21 9.09 -4.78
C ALA A 115 -5.62 9.66 -3.50
N PHE A 116 -6.05 10.86 -3.08
CA PHE A 116 -5.59 11.47 -1.84
C PHE A 116 -5.82 10.57 -0.63
N LEU A 117 -7.00 9.95 -0.49
CA LEU A 117 -7.30 9.04 0.61
C LEU A 117 -6.37 7.82 0.60
N VAL A 118 -6.10 7.24 -0.56
CA VAL A 118 -5.14 6.13 -0.70
C VAL A 118 -3.72 6.60 -0.34
N GLY A 119 -3.27 7.74 -0.87
CA GLY A 119 -1.95 8.29 -0.55
C GLY A 119 -1.78 8.65 0.92
N TRP A 120 -2.81 9.20 1.55
CA TRP A 120 -2.86 9.49 2.99
C TRP A 120 -2.79 8.20 3.84
N ASN A 121 -3.55 7.17 3.47
CA ASN A 121 -3.48 5.86 4.15
C ASN A 121 -2.09 5.24 4.03
N VAL A 122 -1.46 5.33 2.85
CA VAL A 122 -0.10 4.82 2.66
C VAL A 122 0.92 5.62 3.48
N LEU A 123 0.79 6.95 3.61
CA LEU A 123 1.63 7.73 4.53
C LEU A 123 1.49 7.26 5.98
N LEU A 124 0.24 7.07 6.44
CA LEU A 124 -0.03 6.61 7.79
C LEU A 124 0.49 5.19 8.03
N GLU A 125 0.35 4.30 7.04
CA GLU A 125 0.88 2.94 7.08
C GLU A 125 2.38 2.93 7.36
N TYR A 126 3.18 3.67 6.60
CA TYR A 126 4.63 3.74 6.82
C TYR A 126 4.99 4.46 8.12
N LEU A 127 4.20 5.45 8.53
CA LEU A 127 4.39 6.17 9.78
C LEU A 127 4.20 5.25 11.01
N PHE A 128 3.10 4.50 11.05
CA PHE A 128 2.84 3.51 12.11
C PHE A 128 3.77 2.31 12.01
N GLY A 129 4.13 1.88 10.80
CA GLY A 129 5.08 0.79 10.55
C GLY A 129 6.45 1.05 11.13
N GLY A 130 7.06 2.20 10.83
CA GLY A 130 8.37 2.53 11.37
C GLY A 130 8.36 2.68 12.90
N ALA A 131 7.29 3.26 13.46
CA ALA A 131 7.11 3.34 14.91
C ALA A 131 6.98 1.96 15.57
N ALA A 132 6.18 1.05 14.98
CA ALA A 132 6.00 -0.31 15.46
C ALA A 132 7.32 -1.10 15.45
N VAL A 133 8.08 -1.01 14.36
CA VAL A 133 9.35 -1.73 14.21
C VAL A 133 10.41 -1.23 15.18
N ALA A 134 10.47 0.08 15.41
CA ALA A 134 11.36 0.64 16.41
C ALA A 134 10.97 0.21 17.83
N ARG A 135 9.66 0.16 18.13
CA ARG A 135 9.15 -0.41 19.40
C ARG A 135 9.52 -1.87 19.57
N ALA A 136 9.37 -2.69 18.53
CA ALA A 136 9.76 -4.09 18.54
C ALA A 136 11.27 -4.28 18.71
N SER A 137 12.09 -3.39 18.13
CA SER A 137 13.55 -3.38 18.36
C SER A 137 13.89 -3.10 19.82
N SER A 138 13.17 -2.14 20.42
CA SER A 138 13.34 -1.74 21.82
C SER A 138 12.93 -2.85 22.78
N SER A 139 11.77 -3.49 22.57
CA SER A 139 11.30 -4.59 23.42
C SER A 139 12.24 -5.80 23.34
N TYR A 140 12.72 -6.12 22.15
CA TYR A 140 13.67 -7.21 21.95
C TYR A 140 15.01 -6.93 22.67
N LEU A 141 15.52 -5.70 22.59
CA LEU A 141 16.70 -5.27 23.33
C LEU A 141 16.48 -5.34 24.85
N ASP A 142 15.33 -4.86 25.34
CA ASP A 142 14.99 -4.90 26.76
C ASP A 142 14.90 -6.33 27.30
N ALA A 143 14.31 -7.26 26.53
CA ALA A 143 14.24 -8.68 26.89
C ALA A 143 15.63 -9.31 27.09
N ILE A 144 16.60 -9.02 26.20
CA ILE A 144 17.99 -9.52 26.31
C ILE A 144 18.68 -8.98 27.57
N PHE A 145 18.42 -7.73 27.93
CA PHE A 145 18.95 -7.12 29.15
C PHE A 145 18.11 -7.42 30.40
N SER A 146 17.30 -8.47 30.38
CA SER A 146 16.46 -8.91 31.50
C SER A 146 15.52 -7.81 32.01
N HIS A 147 14.90 -7.08 31.07
CA HIS A 147 13.93 -6.01 31.32
C HIS A 147 14.43 -4.82 32.15
N ARG A 148 15.75 -4.60 32.20
CA ARG A 148 16.34 -3.51 32.98
C ARG A 148 15.94 -2.12 32.45
N ILE A 149 15.74 -1.97 31.15
CA ILE A 149 15.46 -0.66 30.51
C ILE A 149 14.03 -0.24 30.85
N ARG A 150 13.08 -1.18 30.73
CA ARG A 150 11.69 -0.99 31.16
C ARG A 150 11.62 -0.71 32.66
N ASN A 151 12.29 -1.49 33.49
CA ASN A 151 12.26 -1.32 34.95
C ASN A 151 12.84 0.03 35.38
N PHE A 152 13.94 0.48 34.76
CA PHE A 152 14.52 1.79 35.02
C PHE A 152 13.54 2.92 34.65
N THR A 153 12.90 2.82 33.49
CA THR A 153 11.96 3.85 33.01
C THR A 153 10.72 3.92 33.90
N MET A 154 10.15 2.77 34.26
CA MET A 154 9.01 2.70 35.18
C MET A 154 9.34 3.28 36.56
N ALA A 155 10.57 3.07 37.06
CA ALA A 155 11.00 3.59 38.36
C ALA A 155 11.17 5.13 38.38
N HIS A 156 11.56 5.76 37.28
CA HIS A 156 11.89 7.20 37.25
C HIS A 156 10.84 8.09 36.59
N VAL A 157 10.13 7.59 35.57
CA VAL A 157 9.20 8.38 34.75
C VAL A 157 7.74 8.07 35.10
N GLY A 158 7.48 6.93 35.73
CA GLY A 158 6.16 6.50 36.17
C GLY A 158 5.48 5.54 35.21
N PHE A 159 4.38 4.96 35.69
CA PHE A 159 3.59 3.94 35.00
C PHE A 159 2.25 4.54 34.56
N TRP A 160 1.86 4.29 33.31
CA TRP A 160 0.60 4.75 32.75
C TRP A 160 -0.35 3.57 32.55
N GLN A 161 -1.62 3.78 32.88
CA GLN A 161 -2.67 2.75 32.84
C GLN A 161 -3.82 3.20 31.93
N VAL A 162 -3.49 3.77 30.78
CA VAL A 162 -4.48 4.24 29.80
C VAL A 162 -4.53 3.25 28.63
N PRO A 163 -5.72 2.70 28.29
CA PRO A 163 -5.85 1.86 27.11
C PRO A 163 -5.50 2.72 25.87
N PHE A 164 -4.46 2.31 25.12
CA PHE A 164 -3.84 2.94 23.92
C PHE A 164 -2.39 3.40 24.14
N LEU A 165 -2.09 3.99 25.30
CA LEU A 165 -0.74 4.43 25.59
C LEU A 165 0.10 3.25 26.06
N ALA A 166 1.39 3.29 25.73
CA ALA A 166 2.37 2.40 26.30
C ALA A 166 2.36 2.54 27.83
N GLN A 167 2.59 1.42 28.53
CA GLN A 167 2.67 1.38 29.99
C GLN A 167 3.78 2.30 30.53
N PHE A 168 4.77 2.60 29.69
CA PHE A 168 5.88 3.50 29.96
C PHE A 168 6.26 4.21 28.65
N PRO A 169 6.69 5.48 28.70
CA PRO A 169 7.21 6.16 27.53
C PRO A 169 8.57 5.57 27.18
N ASP A 170 8.67 4.90 26.04
CA ASP A 170 9.90 4.17 25.72
C ASP A 170 10.83 5.01 24.83
N PHE A 171 11.76 5.69 25.52
CA PHE A 171 12.76 6.58 24.96
C PHE A 171 13.75 5.90 24.03
N LEU A 172 13.95 4.58 24.17
CA LEU A 172 14.94 3.86 23.36
C LEU A 172 14.50 3.81 21.89
N ALA A 173 13.27 3.41 21.57
CA ALA A 173 12.83 3.46 20.16
C ALA A 173 12.76 4.89 19.62
N ALA A 174 12.35 5.87 20.42
CA ALA A 174 12.35 7.26 19.98
C ALA A 174 13.78 7.71 19.60
N GLY A 175 14.77 7.36 20.42
CA GLY A 175 16.18 7.59 20.13
C GLY A 175 16.67 6.86 18.87
N VAL A 176 16.31 5.59 18.69
CA VAL A 176 16.66 4.80 17.50
C VAL A 176 16.06 5.44 16.23
N ILE A 177 14.81 5.90 16.25
CA ILE A 177 14.16 6.56 15.11
C ILE A 177 14.86 7.88 14.77
N LEU A 178 15.15 8.72 15.78
CA LEU A 178 15.82 10.00 15.56
C LEU A 178 17.25 9.79 15.00
N LEU A 179 17.96 8.79 15.52
CA LEU A 179 19.28 8.42 15.01
C LEU A 179 19.20 7.88 13.58
N ALA A 180 18.22 7.02 13.27
CA ALA A 180 18.02 6.54 11.91
C ALA A 180 17.63 7.67 10.95
N SER A 181 16.75 8.59 11.37
CA SER A 181 16.31 9.74 10.55
C SER A 181 17.44 10.72 10.27
N THR A 182 18.28 11.02 11.26
CA THR A 182 19.48 11.85 11.06
C THR A 182 20.49 11.17 10.14
N PHE A 183 20.68 9.85 10.30
CA PHE A 183 21.56 9.08 9.44
C PHE A 183 21.09 9.04 7.97
N VAL A 184 19.81 8.77 7.73
CA VAL A 184 19.21 8.79 6.38
C VAL A 184 19.33 10.19 5.75
N SER A 185 19.23 11.24 6.56
CA SER A 185 19.37 12.63 6.11
C SER A 185 20.78 12.97 5.60
N CYS A 186 21.82 12.26 6.05
CA CYS A 186 23.21 12.48 5.61
C CYS A 186 23.49 12.02 4.17
N GLY A 187 22.62 11.23 3.55
CA GLY A 187 22.68 10.90 2.13
C GLY A 187 22.23 9.48 1.78
N ALA A 188 21.55 9.35 0.63
CA ALA A 188 20.98 8.09 0.17
C ALA A 188 22.02 6.97 -0.05
N ARG A 189 23.23 7.31 -0.53
CA ARG A 189 24.26 6.30 -0.84
C ARG A 189 24.79 5.60 0.41
N VAL A 190 25.03 6.36 1.48
CA VAL A 190 25.51 5.81 2.76
C VAL A 190 24.40 5.01 3.43
N SER A 191 23.16 5.53 3.40
CA SER A 191 21.98 4.83 3.92
C SER A 191 21.72 3.50 3.23
N SER A 192 21.80 3.47 1.89
CA SER A 192 21.60 2.25 1.11
C SER A 192 22.68 1.21 1.41
N TRP A 193 23.94 1.62 1.55
CA TRP A 193 25.02 0.70 1.91
C TRP A 193 24.79 0.06 3.29
N LEU A 194 24.42 0.85 4.31
CA LEU A 194 24.09 0.31 5.63
C LEU A 194 22.91 -0.66 5.56
N ASN A 195 21.87 -0.30 4.83
CA ASN A 195 20.69 -1.13 4.66
C ASN A 195 21.03 -2.50 4.04
N HIS A 196 21.86 -2.52 3.00
CA HIS A 196 22.32 -3.77 2.38
C HIS A 196 23.17 -4.63 3.32
N MET A 197 24.02 -4.02 4.16
CA MET A 197 24.81 -4.75 5.16
C MET A 197 23.92 -5.37 6.24
N LEU A 198 22.98 -4.62 6.81
CA LEU A 198 22.05 -5.12 7.84
C LEU A 198 21.17 -6.24 7.30
N LEU A 199 20.72 -6.11 6.05
CA LEU A 199 19.95 -7.13 5.37
C LEU A 199 20.75 -8.41 5.13
N ALA A 200 22.01 -8.30 4.68
CA ALA A 200 22.87 -9.46 4.46
C ALA A 200 23.11 -10.23 5.77
N ILE A 201 23.34 -9.50 6.87
CA ILE A 201 23.47 -10.09 8.21
C ILE A 201 22.16 -10.80 8.60
N ASN A 202 21.01 -10.15 8.41
CA ASN A 202 19.72 -10.76 8.74
C ASN A 202 19.49 -12.08 7.98
N MET A 203 19.75 -12.11 6.67
CA MET A 203 19.60 -13.33 5.87
C MET A 203 20.52 -14.46 6.34
N LEU A 204 21.76 -14.14 6.75
CA LEU A 204 22.69 -15.10 7.33
C LEU A 204 22.16 -15.65 8.66
N VAL A 205 21.60 -14.80 9.53
CA VAL A 205 21.06 -15.21 10.83
C VAL A 205 19.81 -16.07 10.66
N ILE A 206 18.94 -15.78 9.71
CA ILE A 206 17.78 -16.63 9.41
C ILE A 206 18.23 -18.03 8.98
N LEU A 207 19.21 -18.12 8.09
CA LEU A 207 19.77 -19.40 7.67
C LEU A 207 20.39 -20.16 8.87
N PHE A 208 21.11 -19.44 9.74
CA PHE A 208 21.66 -20.00 10.96
C PHE A 208 20.58 -20.56 11.91
N ILE A 209 19.49 -19.82 12.13
CA ILE A 209 18.35 -20.27 12.95
C ILE A 209 17.76 -21.56 12.39
N ILE A 210 17.55 -21.61 11.07
CA ILE A 210 16.98 -22.78 10.40
C ILE A 210 17.90 -24.00 10.58
N ILE A 211 19.19 -23.86 10.25
CA ILE A 211 20.15 -24.97 10.29
C ILE A 211 20.34 -25.47 11.73
N LEU A 212 20.74 -24.59 12.65
CA LEU A 212 21.01 -24.98 14.03
C LEU A 212 19.75 -25.47 14.73
N GLY A 213 18.61 -24.86 14.41
CA GLY A 213 17.35 -25.22 15.00
C GLY A 213 16.82 -26.58 14.56
N PHE A 214 17.01 -26.98 13.30
CA PHE A 214 16.72 -28.36 12.88
C PHE A 214 17.66 -29.38 13.53
N VAL A 215 18.92 -29.01 13.82
CA VAL A 215 19.85 -29.89 14.55
C VAL A 215 19.39 -30.09 16.01
N LEU A 216 18.75 -29.10 16.62
CA LEU A 216 18.27 -29.12 18.01
C LEU A 216 16.81 -29.58 18.16
N ALA A 217 16.12 -29.81 17.04
CA ALA A 217 14.71 -30.16 16.98
C ALA A 217 14.41 -31.47 17.70
N ARG A 218 13.36 -31.47 18.53
CA ARG A 218 12.82 -32.67 19.18
C ARG A 218 11.37 -32.87 18.72
N PRO A 219 11.09 -33.86 17.86
CA PRO A 219 9.73 -34.17 17.41
C PRO A 219 8.75 -34.48 18.55
N HIS A 220 9.26 -34.86 19.73
CA HIS A 220 8.44 -35.05 20.93
C HIS A 220 7.68 -33.79 21.37
N ASN A 221 8.17 -32.59 21.05
CA ASN A 221 7.47 -31.34 21.39
C ASN A 221 6.14 -31.15 20.63
N TRP A 222 5.89 -31.96 19.59
CA TRP A 222 4.61 -32.02 18.87
C TRP A 222 3.74 -33.21 19.30
N SER A 223 4.19 -33.99 20.27
CA SER A 223 3.45 -35.16 20.77
C SER A 223 2.18 -34.75 21.51
N ALA A 224 1.26 -35.70 21.70
CA ALA A 224 0.04 -35.49 22.46
C ALA A 224 0.31 -35.08 23.92
N ASP A 225 1.45 -35.50 24.48
CA ASP A 225 1.84 -35.22 25.86
C ASP A 225 2.06 -33.71 26.09
N GLU A 226 2.49 -32.99 25.06
CA GLU A 226 2.79 -31.55 25.08
C GLU A 226 1.61 -30.70 24.56
N GLY A 227 0.42 -31.29 24.36
CA GLY A 227 -0.77 -30.62 23.82
C GLY A 227 -1.02 -30.83 22.33
N GLY A 228 -0.19 -31.62 21.66
CA GLY A 228 -0.36 -32.02 20.25
C GLY A 228 -0.09 -30.90 19.25
N PHE A 229 -0.41 -31.17 17.98
CA PHE A 229 -0.09 -30.27 16.87
C PHE A 229 -0.97 -29.01 16.84
N ALA A 230 -2.26 -29.11 17.17
CA ALA A 230 -3.22 -28.01 17.07
C ALA A 230 -4.03 -27.86 18.38
N PRO A 231 -3.42 -27.39 19.48
CA PRO A 231 -4.06 -27.32 20.79
C PRO A 231 -5.31 -26.43 20.82
N PHE A 232 -5.33 -25.37 20.00
CA PHE A 232 -6.44 -24.43 19.89
C PHE A 232 -7.44 -24.77 18.76
N GLY A 233 -7.26 -25.93 18.12
CA GLY A 233 -8.10 -26.40 17.01
C GLY A 233 -8.09 -25.48 15.79
N PHE A 234 -9.09 -25.66 14.91
CA PHE A 234 -9.20 -24.91 13.66
C PHE A 234 -9.46 -23.41 13.87
N SER A 235 -10.19 -23.05 14.93
CA SER A 235 -10.46 -21.65 15.28
C SER A 235 -9.16 -20.90 15.60
N GLY A 236 -8.29 -21.50 16.42
CA GLY A 236 -6.98 -20.93 16.73
C GLY A 236 -6.06 -20.81 15.51
N ILE A 237 -6.07 -21.80 14.61
CA ILE A 237 -5.32 -21.73 13.34
C ILE A 237 -5.77 -20.53 12.49
N MET A 238 -7.07 -20.27 12.42
CA MET A 238 -7.61 -19.18 11.61
C MET A 238 -7.36 -17.81 12.25
N ALA A 239 -7.50 -17.69 13.57
CA ALA A 239 -7.11 -16.48 14.31
C ALA A 239 -5.61 -16.17 14.19
N GLY A 240 -4.79 -17.23 14.27
CA GLY A 240 -3.36 -17.15 14.01
C GLY A 240 -3.06 -16.73 12.57
N ALA A 241 -3.79 -17.22 11.57
CA ALA A 241 -3.60 -16.85 10.16
C ALA A 241 -3.89 -15.36 9.92
N ALA A 242 -4.94 -14.83 10.54
CA ALA A 242 -5.27 -13.41 10.47
C ALA A 242 -4.16 -12.54 11.07
N THR A 243 -3.59 -12.96 12.20
CA THR A 243 -2.45 -12.28 12.82
C THR A 243 -1.19 -12.40 11.97
N CYS A 244 -0.87 -13.61 11.47
CA CYS A 244 0.27 -13.88 10.59
C CYS A 244 0.22 -13.08 9.29
N PHE A 245 -0.96 -12.71 8.79
CA PHE A 245 -1.10 -11.85 7.60
C PHE A 245 -0.34 -10.53 7.78
N TYR A 246 -0.29 -9.99 9.01
CA TYR A 246 0.43 -8.75 9.30
C TYR A 246 1.94 -8.87 9.09
N ALA A 247 2.50 -10.08 9.19
CA ALA A 247 3.90 -10.33 8.92
C ALA A 247 4.29 -10.22 7.43
N PHE A 248 3.31 -10.19 6.52
CA PHE A 248 3.52 -10.12 5.07
C PHE A 248 3.35 -8.73 4.45
N LEU A 249 2.98 -7.70 5.22
CA LEU A 249 2.63 -6.37 4.71
C LEU A 249 3.81 -5.52 4.16
N GLY A 250 5.01 -6.09 3.97
CA GLY A 250 6.22 -5.35 3.57
C GLY A 250 6.50 -5.27 2.07
N PHE A 251 5.84 -6.08 1.23
CA PHE A 251 6.14 -6.14 -0.21
C PHE A 251 5.79 -4.85 -0.97
N GLY A 252 4.98 -3.96 -0.38
CA GLY A 252 4.57 -2.69 -0.99
C GLY A 252 5.76 -1.80 -1.38
N VAL A 253 6.88 -1.88 -0.66
CA VAL A 253 8.10 -1.09 -0.94
C VAL A 253 8.62 -1.34 -2.36
N ILE A 254 8.52 -2.58 -2.88
CA ILE A 254 8.93 -2.92 -4.25
C ILE A 254 8.18 -2.06 -5.27
N THR A 255 6.87 -1.85 -5.07
CA THR A 255 6.07 -1.02 -5.98
C THR A 255 6.37 0.46 -5.85
N THR A 256 6.78 0.94 -4.67
CA THR A 256 7.21 2.32 -4.49
C THR A 256 8.55 2.61 -5.14
N SER A 257 9.43 1.60 -5.23
CA SER A 257 10.74 1.66 -5.88
C SER A 257 10.71 1.27 -7.37
N SER A 258 9.52 1.12 -7.96
CA SER A 258 9.37 0.73 -9.37
C SER A 258 9.95 1.74 -10.36
N GLU A 259 10.02 3.04 -10.00
CA GLU A 259 10.61 4.08 -10.84
C GLU A 259 12.14 3.94 -10.99
N GLU A 260 12.81 3.40 -9.96
CA GLU A 260 14.27 3.17 -9.94
C GLU A 260 14.66 1.81 -10.56
N ALA A 261 13.68 0.98 -10.91
CA ALA A 261 13.94 -0.33 -11.51
C ALA A 261 14.40 -0.22 -12.96
N GLN A 262 15.41 -1.00 -13.36
CA GLN A 262 15.90 -1.01 -14.74
C GLN A 262 14.83 -1.46 -15.74
N ASN A 263 14.03 -2.48 -15.37
CA ASN A 263 12.97 -3.05 -16.21
C ASN A 263 11.68 -3.29 -15.39
N PRO A 264 10.92 -2.24 -15.03
CA PRO A 264 9.83 -2.36 -14.06
C PRO A 264 8.72 -3.33 -14.51
N LYS A 265 8.39 -3.37 -15.81
CA LYS A 265 7.36 -4.25 -16.38
C LYS A 265 7.56 -5.75 -16.08
N ARG A 266 8.83 -6.19 -15.91
CA ARG A 266 9.18 -7.60 -15.62
C ARG A 266 9.81 -7.77 -14.24
N ALA A 267 10.66 -6.84 -13.82
CA ALA A 267 11.38 -6.92 -12.55
C ALA A 267 10.45 -6.79 -11.35
N VAL A 268 9.47 -5.88 -11.37
CA VAL A 268 8.53 -5.68 -10.26
C VAL A 268 7.66 -6.92 -10.01
N PRO A 269 7.00 -7.52 -11.04
CA PRO A 269 6.29 -8.78 -10.86
C PRO A 269 7.12 -9.93 -10.30
N MET A 270 8.30 -10.17 -10.88
CA MET A 270 9.17 -11.26 -10.44
C MET A 270 9.66 -11.01 -9.01
N ALA A 271 10.01 -9.76 -8.68
CA ALA A 271 10.48 -9.41 -7.34
C ALA A 271 9.42 -9.64 -6.28
N ILE A 272 8.16 -9.23 -6.50
CA ILE A 272 7.08 -9.41 -5.52
C ILE A 272 6.79 -10.89 -5.28
N ILE A 273 6.64 -11.69 -6.34
CA ILE A 273 6.32 -13.13 -6.22
C ILE A 273 7.46 -13.89 -5.53
N ILE A 274 8.71 -13.64 -5.93
CA ILE A 274 9.88 -14.29 -5.34
C ILE A 274 10.04 -13.86 -3.87
N THR A 275 9.90 -12.57 -3.58
CA THR A 275 9.97 -12.06 -2.21
C THR A 275 8.95 -12.75 -1.32
N LEU A 276 7.68 -12.78 -1.74
CA LEU A 276 6.62 -13.37 -0.93
C LEU A 276 6.83 -14.87 -0.71
N GLY A 277 7.29 -15.60 -1.74
CA GLY A 277 7.64 -17.01 -1.62
C GLY A 277 8.81 -17.27 -0.66
N LEU A 278 9.87 -16.45 -0.73
CA LEU A 278 11.02 -16.56 0.18
C LEU A 278 10.63 -16.24 1.63
N VAL A 279 9.85 -15.18 1.83
CA VAL A 279 9.36 -14.79 3.16
C VAL A 279 8.45 -15.88 3.73
N ALA A 280 7.50 -16.39 2.94
CA ALA A 280 6.61 -17.46 3.38
C ALA A 280 7.39 -18.73 3.76
N GLY A 281 8.36 -19.12 2.94
CA GLY A 281 9.26 -20.24 3.24
C GLY A 281 10.03 -20.03 4.54
N ALA A 282 10.64 -18.85 4.72
CA ALA A 282 11.37 -18.52 5.94
C ALA A 282 10.45 -18.55 7.18
N TYR A 283 9.24 -17.99 7.11
CA TYR A 283 8.30 -17.94 8.22
C TYR A 283 7.83 -19.34 8.63
N ILE A 284 7.49 -20.18 7.65
CA ILE A 284 7.09 -21.57 7.90
C ILE A 284 8.25 -22.37 8.51
N LEU A 285 9.46 -22.27 7.95
CA LEU A 285 10.63 -23.00 8.44
C LEU A 285 11.05 -22.57 9.84
N VAL A 286 11.14 -21.27 10.09
CA VAL A 286 11.51 -20.73 11.41
C VAL A 286 10.46 -21.07 12.47
N SER A 287 9.17 -20.99 12.14
CA SER A 287 8.09 -21.36 13.07
C SER A 287 8.08 -22.86 13.37
N THR A 288 8.37 -23.69 12.37
CA THR A 288 8.53 -25.15 12.55
C THR A 288 9.68 -25.44 13.50
N VAL A 289 10.82 -24.80 13.27
CA VAL A 289 12.01 -24.91 14.12
C VAL A 289 11.72 -24.45 15.55
N LEU A 290 11.10 -23.28 15.73
CA LEU A 290 10.78 -22.71 17.04
C LEU A 290 9.96 -23.68 17.90
N THR A 291 8.89 -24.23 17.33
CA THR A 291 7.99 -25.16 18.05
C THR A 291 8.58 -26.57 18.24
N LEU A 292 9.61 -26.94 17.47
CA LEU A 292 10.34 -28.21 17.65
C LEU A 292 11.50 -28.08 18.64
N ILE A 293 12.06 -26.89 18.84
CA ILE A 293 13.15 -26.67 19.81
C ILE A 293 12.58 -26.66 21.23
N VAL A 294 11.52 -25.90 21.51
CA VAL A 294 10.97 -25.73 22.86
C VAL A 294 9.45 -25.93 22.82
N PRO A 295 8.83 -26.52 23.87
CA PRO A 295 7.37 -26.63 23.95
C PRO A 295 6.67 -25.28 23.78
N TRP A 296 5.58 -25.25 23.02
CA TRP A 296 4.91 -24.00 22.61
C TRP A 296 4.40 -23.17 23.80
N HIS A 297 4.08 -23.78 24.93
CA HIS A 297 3.56 -23.09 26.12
C HIS A 297 4.65 -22.38 26.95
N SER A 298 5.92 -22.74 26.80
CA SER A 298 7.04 -22.13 27.53
C SER A 298 7.79 -21.05 26.75
N LEU A 299 7.29 -20.68 25.57
CA LEU A 299 7.87 -19.60 24.76
C LEU A 299 7.65 -18.24 25.42
N GLU A 300 8.65 -17.36 25.44
CA GLU A 300 8.47 -15.95 25.78
C GLU A 300 7.99 -15.16 24.55
N PRO A 301 6.82 -14.49 24.55
CA PRO A 301 6.24 -13.87 23.34
C PRO A 301 7.13 -12.81 22.67
N ASP A 302 7.81 -11.97 23.45
CA ASP A 302 8.58 -10.83 22.94
C ASP A 302 9.93 -11.22 22.32
N SER A 303 10.51 -12.35 22.74
CA SER A 303 11.86 -12.78 22.34
C SER A 303 11.95 -14.29 22.07
N ALA A 304 10.86 -14.90 21.61
CA ALA A 304 10.70 -16.36 21.53
C ALA A 304 11.87 -17.09 20.85
N LEU A 305 12.40 -16.54 19.76
CA LEU A 305 13.50 -17.19 19.03
C LEU A 305 14.80 -17.20 19.83
N ALA A 306 15.23 -16.07 20.41
CA ALA A 306 16.46 -16.02 21.21
C ALA A 306 16.30 -16.83 22.50
N ASP A 307 15.14 -16.71 23.14
CA ASP A 307 14.82 -17.43 24.37
C ASP A 307 14.80 -18.95 24.15
N ALA A 308 14.29 -19.44 23.03
CA ALA A 308 14.30 -20.87 22.71
C ALA A 308 15.72 -21.47 22.68
N PHE A 309 16.71 -20.77 22.13
CA PHE A 309 18.11 -21.22 22.16
C PHE A 309 18.72 -21.09 23.57
N TYR A 310 18.33 -20.05 24.32
CA TYR A 310 18.78 -19.84 25.69
C TYR A 310 18.30 -20.95 26.63
N GLN A 311 17.01 -21.31 26.58
CA GLN A 311 16.42 -22.41 27.36
C GLN A 311 17.08 -23.77 27.07
N ARG A 312 17.60 -23.96 25.86
CA ARG A 312 18.37 -25.16 25.47
C ARG A 312 19.83 -25.15 25.92
N GLY A 313 20.31 -24.09 26.56
CA GLY A 313 21.69 -23.94 27.03
C GLY A 313 22.65 -23.36 25.99
N TYR A 314 22.16 -22.90 24.83
CA TYR A 314 22.97 -22.29 23.76
C TYR A 314 22.89 -20.75 23.82
N SER A 315 23.36 -20.17 24.92
CA SER A 315 23.34 -18.71 25.14
C SER A 315 24.07 -17.92 24.06
N TRP A 316 25.19 -18.44 23.54
CA TRP A 316 25.93 -17.81 22.43
C TRP A 316 25.08 -17.72 21.15
N ALA A 317 24.25 -18.73 20.86
CA ALA A 317 23.36 -18.74 19.70
C ALA A 317 22.22 -17.73 19.90
N ALA A 318 21.69 -17.62 21.13
CA ALA A 318 20.69 -16.62 21.47
C ALA A 318 21.18 -15.18 21.19
N PHE A 319 22.44 -14.85 21.49
CA PHE A 319 23.02 -13.54 21.16
C PHE A 319 23.12 -13.29 19.65
N ILE A 320 23.44 -14.30 18.85
CA ILE A 320 23.49 -14.18 17.37
C ILE A 320 22.09 -13.92 16.83
N VAL A 321 21.09 -14.67 17.30
CA VAL A 321 19.69 -14.50 16.92
C VAL A 321 19.18 -13.11 17.30
N ALA A 322 19.55 -12.64 18.49
CA ALA A 322 19.23 -11.32 18.96
C ALA A 322 19.83 -10.19 18.11
N ALA A 323 21.12 -10.29 17.78
CA ALA A 323 21.77 -9.35 16.88
C ALA A 323 21.09 -9.34 15.50
N GLY A 324 20.72 -10.52 14.98
CA GLY A 324 19.96 -10.62 13.73
C GLY A 324 18.59 -9.96 13.79
N ALA A 325 17.85 -10.14 14.89
CA ALA A 325 16.56 -9.51 15.10
C ALA A 325 16.67 -7.98 15.08
N ILE A 326 17.65 -7.42 15.81
CA ILE A 326 17.89 -5.97 15.85
C ILE A 326 18.30 -5.45 14.47
N CYS A 327 19.18 -6.15 13.75
CA CYS A 327 19.57 -5.79 12.39
C CYS A 327 18.36 -5.81 11.42
N ALA A 328 17.52 -6.84 11.52
CA ALA A 328 16.31 -7.00 10.69
C ALA A 328 15.35 -5.82 10.88
N MET A 329 15.03 -5.51 12.14
CA MET A 329 14.11 -4.43 12.47
C MET A 329 14.66 -3.06 12.04
N ASN A 330 15.95 -2.80 12.26
CA ASN A 330 16.57 -1.55 11.79
C ASN A 330 16.59 -1.45 10.25
N THR A 331 16.69 -2.57 9.53
CA THR A 331 16.57 -2.59 8.06
C THR A 331 15.18 -2.12 7.62
N VAL A 332 14.11 -2.66 8.24
CA VAL A 332 12.74 -2.23 7.95
C VAL A 332 12.55 -0.76 8.32
N LEU A 333 13.05 -0.32 9.48
CA LEU A 333 12.95 1.08 9.93
C LEU A 333 13.62 2.06 8.95
N LEU A 334 14.83 1.74 8.47
CA LEU A 334 15.52 2.55 7.48
C LEU A 334 14.74 2.62 6.16
N SER A 335 14.14 1.49 5.75
CA SER A 335 13.26 1.43 4.57
C SER A 335 12.02 2.32 4.72
N ASP A 336 11.37 2.32 5.89
CA ASP A 336 10.18 3.12 6.16
C ASP A 336 10.50 4.63 6.19
N ILE A 337 11.57 5.02 6.88
CA ILE A 337 12.04 6.42 6.95
C ILE A 337 12.45 6.94 5.56
N PHE A 338 12.96 6.06 4.69
CA PHE A 338 13.35 6.42 3.34
C PHE A 338 12.15 6.53 2.39
N THR A 339 11.15 5.66 2.54
CA THR A 339 9.99 5.57 1.64
C THR A 339 8.93 6.62 1.96
N LEU A 340 8.65 6.87 3.24
CA LEU A 340 7.58 7.76 3.69
C LEU A 340 7.69 9.20 3.11
N PRO A 341 8.86 9.89 3.15
CA PRO A 341 9.02 11.22 2.57
C PRO A 341 8.87 11.26 1.05
N ARG A 342 9.15 10.16 0.34
CA ARG A 342 9.03 10.07 -1.12
C ARG A 342 7.57 10.05 -1.56
N ILE A 343 6.71 9.41 -0.79
CA ILE A 343 5.27 9.38 -1.03
C ILE A 343 4.69 10.77 -0.74
N ALA A 344 5.14 11.43 0.33
CA ALA A 344 4.76 12.82 0.62
C ALA A 344 5.24 13.78 -0.48
N TYR A 345 6.46 13.58 -0.99
CA TYR A 345 7.01 14.32 -2.13
C TYR A 345 6.12 14.16 -3.38
N ALA A 346 5.75 12.93 -3.75
CA ALA A 346 4.89 12.68 -4.91
C ALA A 346 3.53 13.40 -4.80
N MET A 347 2.88 13.35 -3.63
CA MET A 347 1.61 14.06 -3.40
C MET A 347 1.77 15.59 -3.35
N ALA A 348 2.88 16.08 -2.80
CA ALA A 348 3.19 17.51 -2.78
C ALA A 348 3.51 18.05 -4.17
N THR A 349 4.16 17.25 -5.03
CA THR A 349 4.42 17.63 -6.43
C THR A 349 3.13 17.75 -7.26
N ASP A 350 2.09 17.01 -6.91
CA ASP A 350 0.76 17.13 -7.54
C ASP A 350 -0.11 18.25 -6.92
N GLY A 351 0.38 18.91 -5.86
CA GLY A 351 -0.32 20.00 -5.17
C GLY A 351 -1.39 19.54 -4.17
N LEU A 352 -1.54 18.22 -3.96
CA LEU A 352 -2.50 17.67 -3.01
C LEU A 352 -2.00 17.69 -1.56
N PHE A 353 -0.69 17.84 -1.37
CA PHE A 353 -0.05 17.94 -0.06
C PHE A 353 0.85 19.18 0.02
N PHE A 354 1.23 19.59 1.24
CA PHE A 354 1.96 20.86 1.45
C PHE A 354 3.25 20.93 0.62
N GLN A 355 3.42 22.01 -0.13
CA GLN A 355 4.57 22.21 -1.05
C GLN A 355 5.95 22.15 -0.37
N VAL A 356 6.04 22.37 0.94
CA VAL A 356 7.29 22.26 1.70
C VAL A 356 7.92 20.86 1.55
N PHE A 357 7.10 19.81 1.41
CA PHE A 357 7.57 18.44 1.23
C PHE A 357 7.99 18.11 -0.21
N ALA A 358 7.74 19.00 -1.17
CA ALA A 358 8.24 18.87 -2.54
C ALA A 358 9.70 19.32 -2.69
N HIS A 359 10.31 19.92 -1.65
CA HIS A 359 11.68 20.41 -1.71
C HIS A 359 12.71 19.29 -1.46
N VAL A 360 13.60 19.07 -2.44
CA VAL A 360 14.69 18.08 -2.37
C VAL A 360 16.02 18.80 -2.16
N HIS A 361 16.84 18.32 -1.22
CA HIS A 361 18.11 18.96 -0.91
C HIS A 361 19.16 18.66 -2.00
N PRO A 362 19.87 19.68 -2.55
CA PRO A 362 20.69 19.54 -3.76
C PRO A 362 21.90 18.62 -3.62
N ARG A 363 22.49 18.51 -2.41
CA ARG A 363 23.68 17.67 -2.19
C ARG A 363 23.35 16.22 -1.87
N THR A 364 22.24 15.99 -1.17
CA THR A 364 21.87 14.64 -0.68
C THR A 364 20.86 13.96 -1.60
N GLN A 365 20.14 14.72 -2.44
CA GLN A 365 19.09 14.25 -3.35
C GLN A 365 17.95 13.54 -2.59
N VAL A 366 17.69 13.95 -1.35
CA VAL A 366 16.60 13.40 -0.51
C VAL A 366 15.76 14.55 0.09
N PRO A 367 14.44 14.40 0.25
CA PRO A 367 13.59 15.39 0.94
C PRO A 367 13.85 15.41 2.46
N VAL A 368 14.93 16.10 2.87
CA VAL A 368 15.40 16.16 4.27
C VAL A 368 14.32 16.69 5.23
N VAL A 369 13.55 17.69 4.81
CA VAL A 369 12.45 18.24 5.65
C VAL A 369 11.40 17.17 5.92
N GLY A 370 11.04 16.37 4.92
CA GLY A 370 10.13 15.24 5.09
C GLY A 370 10.69 14.20 6.05
N ILE A 371 11.96 13.82 5.89
CA ILE A 371 12.61 12.85 6.80
C ILE A 371 12.57 13.33 8.25
N LEU A 372 12.95 14.58 8.51
CA LEU A 372 13.02 15.08 9.89
C LEU A 372 11.63 15.26 10.50
N VAL A 373 10.66 15.82 9.78
CA VAL A 373 9.30 16.03 10.29
C VAL A 373 8.61 14.70 10.57
N PHE A 374 8.62 13.78 9.59
CA PHE A 374 8.00 12.48 9.78
C PHE A 374 8.79 11.59 10.74
N GLY A 375 10.11 11.72 10.80
CA GLY A 375 10.96 11.03 11.78
C GLY A 375 10.66 11.45 13.21
N VAL A 376 10.49 12.76 13.46
CA VAL A 376 10.07 13.27 14.79
C VAL A 376 8.65 12.80 15.13
N LEU A 377 7.72 12.84 14.17
CA LEU A 377 6.36 12.35 14.39
C LEU A 377 6.34 10.85 14.68
N MET A 378 7.13 10.05 13.95
CA MET A 378 7.30 8.62 14.16
C MET A 378 7.92 8.33 15.53
N ALA A 379 8.93 9.10 15.95
CA ALA A 379 9.55 8.97 17.27
C ALA A 379 8.56 9.30 18.39
N PHE A 380 7.71 10.32 18.21
CA PHE A 380 6.65 10.67 19.15
C PHE A 380 5.59 9.57 19.27
N LEU A 381 5.16 9.01 18.14
CA LEU A 381 4.22 7.88 18.13
C LEU A 381 4.82 6.64 18.78
N ALA A 382 6.08 6.30 18.46
CA ALA A 382 6.78 5.22 19.13
C ALA A 382 6.82 5.48 20.64
N LEU A 383 7.26 6.66 21.08
CA LEU A 383 7.37 7.02 22.50
C LEU A 383 6.09 6.76 23.29
N LEU A 384 4.92 7.12 22.74
CA LEU A 384 3.65 7.10 23.47
C LEU A 384 2.81 5.85 23.26
N LEU A 385 2.92 5.18 22.10
CA LEU A 385 2.01 4.10 21.71
C LEU A 385 2.66 2.73 21.90
N ASP A 386 1.82 1.76 22.27
CA ASP A 386 2.26 0.38 22.39
C ASP A 386 2.44 -0.30 21.02
N LEU A 387 3.30 -1.33 20.97
CA LEU A 387 3.61 -2.09 19.77
C LEU A 387 2.34 -2.68 19.12
N GLN A 388 1.47 -3.31 19.91
CA GLN A 388 0.26 -3.95 19.38
C GLN A 388 -0.70 -2.92 18.77
N THR A 389 -0.81 -1.76 19.41
CA THR A 389 -1.64 -0.64 18.95
C THR A 389 -1.14 -0.10 17.60
N LEU A 390 0.19 0.11 17.48
CA LEU A 390 0.81 0.57 16.23
C LEU A 390 0.67 -0.45 15.09
N VAL A 391 0.86 -1.75 15.39
CA VAL A 391 0.67 -2.83 14.39
C VAL A 391 -0.78 -2.87 13.92
N GLN A 392 -1.76 -2.78 14.82
CA GLN A 392 -3.18 -2.76 14.45
C GLN A 392 -3.54 -1.56 13.56
N PHE A 393 -3.01 -0.37 13.86
CA PHE A 393 -3.24 0.83 13.04
C PHE A 393 -2.56 0.76 11.69
N ARG A 394 -1.35 0.20 11.61
CA ARG A 394 -0.72 -0.08 10.32
C ARG A 394 -1.61 -1.04 9.50
N SER A 395 -2.03 -2.15 10.10
CA SER A 395 -2.78 -3.19 9.39
C SER A 395 -4.09 -2.70 8.79
N ILE A 396 -4.86 -1.87 9.51
CA ILE A 396 -6.12 -1.34 8.96
C ILE A 396 -5.88 -0.42 7.75
N CYS A 397 -4.84 0.42 7.78
CA CYS A 397 -4.45 1.27 6.67
C CYS A 397 -4.01 0.45 5.44
N THR A 398 -3.22 -0.61 5.64
CA THR A 398 -2.77 -1.49 4.55
C THR A 398 -3.94 -2.26 3.92
N LEU A 399 -4.81 -2.86 4.73
CA LEU A 399 -5.98 -3.62 4.26
C LEU A 399 -6.96 -2.74 3.46
N LEU A 400 -7.17 -1.50 3.93
CA LEU A 400 -7.98 -0.52 3.23
C LEU A 400 -7.36 -0.18 1.87
N THR A 401 -6.04 0.07 1.84
CA THR A 401 -5.29 0.34 0.61
C THR A 401 -5.37 -0.83 -0.36
N PHE A 402 -5.23 -2.07 0.11
CA PHE A 402 -5.33 -3.27 -0.72
C PHE A 402 -6.72 -3.43 -1.33
N THR A 403 -7.76 -3.10 -0.56
CA THR A 403 -9.14 -3.06 -1.06
C THR A 403 -9.29 -2.04 -2.19
N PHE A 404 -8.82 -0.81 -2.00
CA PHE A 404 -8.87 0.24 -3.03
C PHE A 404 -8.08 -0.13 -4.29
N VAL A 405 -6.90 -0.74 -4.14
CA VAL A 405 -6.09 -1.19 -5.28
C VAL A 405 -6.79 -2.34 -6.02
N ALA A 406 -7.36 -3.30 -5.32
CA ALA A 406 -8.12 -4.39 -5.94
C ALA A 406 -9.35 -3.87 -6.71
N THR A 407 -10.09 -2.93 -6.13
CA THR A 407 -11.21 -2.23 -6.80
C THR A 407 -10.72 -1.47 -8.03
N SER A 408 -9.62 -0.72 -7.92
CA SER A 408 -9.03 0.05 -9.02
C SER A 408 -8.59 -0.85 -10.19
N THR A 409 -8.02 -2.02 -9.90
CA THR A 409 -7.61 -3.00 -10.91
C THR A 409 -8.82 -3.55 -11.68
N ILE A 410 -9.95 -3.78 -11.00
CA ILE A 410 -11.20 -4.13 -11.69
C ILE A 410 -11.65 -2.98 -12.58
N VAL A 411 -11.79 -1.76 -12.04
CA VAL A 411 -12.26 -0.58 -12.79
C VAL A 411 -11.44 -0.36 -14.06
N LEU A 412 -10.11 -0.42 -13.96
CA LEU A 412 -9.24 -0.14 -15.10
C LEU A 412 -9.32 -1.21 -16.20
N ARG A 413 -9.67 -2.45 -15.87
CA ARG A 413 -9.82 -3.51 -16.89
C ARG A 413 -11.09 -3.41 -17.71
N PHE A 414 -12.06 -2.63 -17.25
CA PHE A 414 -13.36 -2.44 -17.91
C PHE A 414 -13.60 -1.01 -18.38
N HIS A 415 -12.72 -0.06 -18.05
CA HIS A 415 -12.73 1.29 -18.62
C HIS A 415 -12.03 1.33 -19.98
N LYS A 416 -12.49 2.25 -20.84
CA LYS A 416 -11.90 2.53 -22.16
C LYS A 416 -10.72 3.49 -21.98
N SER A 417 -9.52 3.11 -22.44
CA SER A 417 -8.45 4.09 -22.66
C SER A 417 -8.85 5.03 -23.81
N PRO A 418 -8.64 6.35 -23.70
CA PRO A 418 -8.77 7.23 -24.86
C PRO A 418 -7.79 6.75 -25.95
N PRO A 419 -8.20 6.77 -27.23
CA PRO A 419 -7.34 6.30 -28.31
C PRO A 419 -6.05 7.11 -28.30
N ALA A 420 -4.90 6.42 -28.31
CA ALA A 420 -3.62 7.04 -28.57
C ALA A 420 -3.77 7.85 -29.87
N SER A 421 -3.51 9.16 -29.81
CA SER A 421 -3.42 9.98 -31.01
C SER A 421 -2.29 9.40 -31.84
N SER A 422 -2.63 8.61 -32.86
CA SER A 422 -1.70 8.08 -33.83
C SER A 422 -1.15 9.25 -34.64
N LEU A 423 -0.15 9.93 -34.12
CA LEU A 423 0.71 10.84 -34.88
C LEU A 423 1.75 9.98 -35.60
N GLY A 424 1.27 9.19 -36.57
CA GLY A 424 2.06 8.43 -37.52
C GLY A 424 1.51 8.70 -38.92
N PRO A 425 2.35 8.88 -39.94
CA PRO A 425 1.93 9.34 -41.25
C PRO A 425 0.92 8.35 -41.86
N ALA A 426 -0.13 8.93 -42.44
CA ALA A 426 -1.29 8.27 -43.04
C ALA A 426 -0.96 6.91 -43.70
N SER A 427 -1.44 5.83 -43.10
CA SER A 427 -1.63 4.58 -43.82
C SER A 427 -2.93 4.66 -44.62
N PRO A 428 -2.96 4.20 -45.88
CA PRO A 428 -4.08 4.41 -46.77
C PRO A 428 -5.31 3.65 -46.30
N VAL A 429 -6.45 4.34 -46.41
CA VAL A 429 -7.81 3.86 -46.26
C VAL A 429 -8.00 2.55 -47.05
N GLY A 430 -8.49 1.50 -46.38
CA GLY A 430 -8.99 0.31 -47.07
C GLY A 430 -8.63 -1.03 -46.43
N THR A 431 -9.12 -1.29 -45.21
CA THR A 431 -9.48 -2.65 -44.77
C THR A 431 -10.34 -2.49 -43.53
N GLU A 432 -11.64 -2.82 -43.64
CA GLU A 432 -12.49 -3.01 -42.47
C GLU A 432 -11.96 -4.22 -41.70
N GLN A 433 -11.02 -4.00 -40.79
CA GLN A 433 -10.75 -4.96 -39.72
C GLN A 433 -12.01 -5.03 -38.84
N PRO A 434 -12.53 -6.23 -38.53
CA PRO A 434 -13.69 -6.35 -37.66
C PRO A 434 -13.39 -5.62 -36.36
N SER A 435 -14.18 -4.59 -36.05
CA SER A 435 -14.01 -3.73 -34.89
C SER A 435 -13.80 -4.61 -33.66
N ALA A 436 -12.58 -4.58 -33.09
CA ALA A 436 -12.28 -5.31 -31.88
C ALA A 436 -13.34 -4.92 -30.82
N PRO A 437 -14.01 -5.90 -30.19
CA PRO A 437 -15.11 -5.59 -29.31
C PRO A 437 -14.63 -4.73 -28.12
N GLU A 438 -15.39 -3.69 -27.80
CA GLU A 438 -14.93 -2.63 -26.88
C GLU A 438 -14.86 -3.14 -25.42
N PRO A 439 -13.84 -2.73 -24.64
CA PRO A 439 -13.75 -3.07 -23.22
C PRO A 439 -14.96 -2.52 -22.46
N GLY A 440 -15.50 -3.32 -21.55
CA GLY A 440 -16.71 -2.98 -20.78
C GLY A 440 -18.04 -3.27 -21.49
N GLN A 441 -18.04 -3.83 -22.71
CA GLN A 441 -19.25 -4.38 -23.34
C GLN A 441 -19.46 -5.87 -22.98
N LEU A 442 -20.69 -6.38 -23.08
CA LEU A 442 -20.96 -7.81 -22.91
C LEU A 442 -20.25 -8.63 -23.99
N ARG A 443 -19.69 -9.78 -23.60
CA ARG A 443 -19.13 -10.73 -24.57
C ARG A 443 -20.19 -11.09 -25.62
N PRO A 444 -19.85 -11.11 -26.92
CA PRO A 444 -20.80 -11.38 -28.01
C PRO A 444 -21.58 -12.69 -27.82
N ALA A 445 -20.95 -13.72 -27.26
CA ALA A 445 -21.56 -15.02 -26.98
C ALA A 445 -22.64 -15.00 -25.88
N LEU A 446 -22.56 -14.04 -24.95
CA LEU A 446 -23.48 -13.91 -23.80
C LEU A 446 -24.57 -12.86 -24.03
N ARG A 447 -24.46 -12.08 -25.11
CA ARG A 447 -25.43 -11.06 -25.54
C ARG A 447 -26.86 -11.60 -25.73
N PRO A 448 -27.10 -12.83 -26.23
CA PRO A 448 -28.46 -13.37 -26.37
C PRO A 448 -29.15 -13.66 -25.02
N TYR A 449 -28.38 -14.04 -24.00
CA TYR A 449 -28.91 -14.45 -22.68
C TYR A 449 -29.04 -13.29 -21.70
N LEU A 450 -28.20 -12.26 -21.82
CA LEU A 450 -28.12 -11.14 -20.89
C LEU A 450 -28.55 -9.81 -21.54
N GLY A 451 -29.52 -9.88 -22.46
CA GLY A 451 -30.00 -8.71 -23.22
C GLY A 451 -30.44 -7.52 -22.37
N PHE A 452 -30.88 -7.74 -21.13
CA PHE A 452 -31.26 -6.67 -20.21
C PHE A 452 -30.08 -5.78 -19.76
N LEU A 453 -28.85 -6.32 -19.72
CA LEU A 453 -27.66 -5.52 -19.39
C LEU A 453 -27.17 -4.69 -20.58
N GLY A 454 -27.62 -5.00 -21.80
CA GLY A 454 -27.23 -4.27 -23.01
C GLY A 454 -27.80 -2.84 -23.11
N GLY A 455 -28.80 -2.48 -22.29
CA GLY A 455 -29.40 -1.15 -22.25
C GLY A 455 -28.62 -0.11 -21.42
N CYS A 456 -27.62 -0.53 -20.66
CA CYS A 456 -26.80 0.37 -19.84
C CYS A 456 -25.68 1.02 -20.67
N ARG A 457 -25.31 2.28 -20.34
CA ARG A 457 -24.12 2.93 -20.91
C ARG A 457 -22.89 2.01 -20.74
N PRO A 458 -21.98 1.94 -21.73
CA PRO A 458 -20.77 1.12 -21.62
C PRO A 458 -20.00 1.51 -20.35
N GLY A 459 -19.64 0.52 -19.53
CA GLY A 459 -18.96 0.72 -18.24
C GLY A 459 -19.88 0.97 -17.02
N ALA A 460 -21.10 1.48 -17.19
CA ALA A 460 -22.01 1.74 -16.06
C ALA A 460 -22.49 0.44 -15.39
N ALA A 461 -22.81 -0.58 -16.20
CA ALA A 461 -23.18 -1.91 -15.69
C ALA A 461 -22.05 -2.55 -14.86
N VAL A 462 -20.80 -2.37 -15.29
CA VAL A 462 -19.62 -2.85 -14.59
C VAL A 462 -19.43 -2.11 -13.26
N ALA A 463 -19.60 -0.78 -13.25
CA ALA A 463 -19.50 0.00 -12.02
C ALA A 463 -20.56 -0.40 -10.98
N TRP A 464 -21.81 -0.62 -11.40
CA TRP A 464 -22.87 -1.14 -10.53
C TRP A 464 -22.56 -2.55 -10.05
N ALA A 465 -22.11 -3.44 -10.93
CA ALA A 465 -21.73 -4.81 -10.55
C ALA A 465 -20.58 -4.82 -9.54
N LEU A 466 -19.60 -3.94 -9.70
CA LEU A 466 -18.50 -3.77 -8.75
C LEU A 466 -18.97 -3.21 -7.41
N GLY A 467 -19.85 -2.20 -7.40
CA GLY A 467 -20.43 -1.67 -6.17
C GLY A 467 -21.22 -2.75 -5.41
N VAL A 468 -22.02 -3.55 -6.12
CA VAL A 468 -22.76 -4.68 -5.54
C VAL A 468 -21.80 -5.77 -5.04
N LEU A 469 -20.72 -6.07 -5.76
CA LEU A 469 -19.70 -7.02 -5.33
C LEU A 469 -19.09 -6.59 -3.99
N VAL A 470 -18.63 -5.35 -3.87
CA VAL A 470 -18.04 -4.82 -2.63
C VAL A 470 -19.06 -4.79 -1.49
N ALA A 471 -20.28 -4.32 -1.75
CA ALA A 471 -21.33 -4.28 -0.74
C ALA A 471 -21.73 -5.68 -0.24
N SER A 472 -21.83 -6.65 -1.16
CA SER A 472 -22.13 -8.05 -0.82
C SER A 472 -20.99 -8.74 -0.08
N ALA A 473 -19.73 -8.42 -0.37
CA ALA A 473 -18.58 -8.89 0.40
C ALA A 473 -18.63 -8.37 1.85
N ILE A 474 -18.84 -7.06 2.03
CA ILE A 474 -19.00 -6.46 3.36
C ILE A 474 -20.18 -7.10 4.11
N ALA A 475 -21.32 -7.28 3.44
CA ALA A 475 -22.48 -7.92 4.06
C ALA A 475 -22.19 -9.38 4.46
N LEU A 476 -21.54 -10.15 3.58
CA LEU A 476 -21.15 -11.53 3.85
C LEU A 476 -20.22 -11.63 5.07
N ASP A 477 -19.17 -10.80 5.10
CA ASP A 477 -18.19 -10.82 6.18
C ASP A 477 -18.78 -10.30 7.50
N CYS A 478 -19.65 -9.28 7.46
CA CYS A 478 -20.39 -8.83 8.63
C CYS A 478 -21.27 -9.93 9.22
N VAL A 479 -21.93 -10.73 8.37
CA VAL A 479 -22.74 -11.87 8.83
C VAL A 479 -21.85 -12.95 9.41
N LEU A 480 -20.72 -13.28 8.78
CA LEU A 480 -19.75 -14.26 9.26
C LEU A 480 -19.18 -13.89 10.63
N VAL A 481 -18.83 -12.62 10.85
CA VAL A 481 -18.16 -12.17 12.07
C VAL A 481 -19.15 -11.83 13.19
N PHE A 482 -20.25 -11.12 12.89
CA PHE A 482 -21.16 -10.58 13.91
C PHE A 482 -22.51 -11.28 13.99
N GLY A 483 -22.80 -12.21 13.07
CA GLY A 483 -24.12 -12.81 12.92
C GLY A 483 -24.61 -13.58 14.15
N ASP A 484 -23.69 -14.25 14.86
CA ASP A 484 -24.00 -15.02 16.06
C ASP A 484 -23.95 -14.16 17.35
N SER A 485 -23.00 -13.21 17.41
CA SER A 485 -22.67 -12.49 18.66
C SER A 485 -23.45 -11.19 18.86
N ALA A 486 -23.65 -10.38 17.80
CA ALA A 486 -24.18 -9.02 17.93
C ALA A 486 -25.58 -8.85 17.35
N LEU A 487 -25.94 -9.60 16.30
CA LEU A 487 -27.27 -9.49 15.68
C LEU A 487 -28.33 -10.38 16.33
N HIS A 488 -27.95 -11.34 17.21
CA HIS A 488 -28.87 -12.32 17.82
C HIS A 488 -29.90 -12.87 16.83
N LEU A 489 -29.49 -13.11 15.59
CA LEU A 489 -30.38 -13.61 14.55
C LEU A 489 -30.75 -15.06 14.89
N PRO A 490 -32.02 -15.46 14.69
CA PRO A 490 -32.36 -16.87 14.77
C PRO A 490 -31.52 -17.64 13.72
N PRO A 491 -31.15 -18.91 13.97
CA PRO A 491 -30.20 -19.65 13.13
C PRO A 491 -30.64 -19.77 11.66
N TRP A 492 -31.95 -19.80 11.41
CA TRP A 492 -32.50 -19.76 10.05
C TRP A 492 -32.31 -18.40 9.36
N GLY A 493 -32.38 -17.30 10.10
CA GLY A 493 -32.16 -15.95 9.59
C GLY A 493 -30.68 -15.70 9.27
N HIS A 494 -29.79 -16.16 10.13
CA HIS A 494 -28.34 -16.11 9.90
C HIS A 494 -27.95 -16.88 8.64
N THR A 495 -28.38 -18.14 8.52
CA THR A 495 -28.08 -18.98 7.34
C THR A 495 -28.68 -18.44 6.06
N LEU A 496 -29.90 -17.90 6.10
CA LEU A 496 -30.54 -17.26 4.95
C LEU A 496 -29.76 -16.03 4.47
N LEU A 497 -29.33 -15.16 5.39
CA LEU A 497 -28.60 -13.94 5.05
C LEU A 497 -27.19 -14.25 4.51
N LEU A 498 -26.53 -15.26 5.07
CA LEU A 498 -25.26 -15.80 4.57
C LEU A 498 -25.40 -16.35 3.14
N LEU A 499 -26.46 -17.13 2.89
CA LEU A 499 -26.74 -17.68 1.56
C LEU A 499 -27.03 -16.55 0.57
N LEU A 500 -27.87 -15.58 0.95
CA LEU A 500 -28.26 -14.48 0.09
C LEU A 500 -27.04 -13.61 -0.30
N SER A 501 -26.23 -13.21 0.68
CA SER A 501 -25.01 -12.41 0.44
C SER A 501 -24.01 -13.18 -0.43
N SER A 502 -23.83 -14.48 -0.20
CA SER A 502 -22.99 -15.35 -1.04
C SER A 502 -23.50 -15.43 -2.48
N VAL A 503 -24.81 -15.59 -2.68
CA VAL A 503 -25.42 -15.65 -4.02
C VAL A 503 -25.27 -14.32 -4.74
N VAL A 504 -25.48 -13.18 -4.07
CA VAL A 504 -25.29 -11.84 -4.67
C VAL A 504 -23.82 -11.62 -5.04
N PHE A 505 -22.88 -12.05 -4.21
CA PHE A 505 -21.45 -11.99 -4.51
C PHE A 505 -21.09 -12.83 -5.74
N LEU A 506 -21.57 -14.07 -5.83
CA LEU A 506 -21.33 -14.94 -6.99
C LEU A 506 -21.98 -14.40 -8.27
N LEU A 507 -23.21 -13.86 -8.18
CA LEU A 507 -23.90 -13.25 -9.31
C LEU A 507 -23.19 -12.01 -9.83
N SER A 508 -22.75 -11.11 -8.94
CA SER A 508 -22.00 -9.92 -9.34
C SER A 508 -20.65 -10.28 -9.98
N LEU A 509 -19.96 -11.31 -9.46
CA LEU A 509 -18.74 -11.85 -10.06
C LEU A 509 -18.99 -12.43 -11.46
N LEU A 510 -20.11 -13.15 -11.65
CA LEU A 510 -20.50 -13.70 -12.95
C LEU A 510 -20.84 -12.61 -13.96
N VAL A 511 -21.56 -11.57 -13.54
CA VAL A 511 -21.85 -10.37 -14.38
C VAL A 511 -20.55 -9.70 -14.80
N LEU A 512 -19.59 -9.56 -13.88
CA LEU A 512 -18.30 -8.94 -14.17
C LEU A 512 -17.45 -9.83 -15.12
N GLY A 513 -17.51 -11.15 -14.97
CA GLY A 513 -16.89 -12.11 -15.89
C GLY A 513 -17.52 -12.17 -17.29
N ALA A 514 -18.80 -11.80 -17.41
CA ALA A 514 -19.53 -11.74 -18.67
C ALA A 514 -19.15 -10.53 -19.55
N HIS A 515 -18.55 -9.49 -18.97
CA HIS A 515 -18.06 -8.32 -19.70
C HIS A 515 -16.67 -8.54 -20.29
N GLN A 516 -16.35 -7.84 -21.38
CA GLN A 516 -15.05 -7.88 -22.01
C GLN A 516 -14.02 -7.05 -21.25
N GLN A 517 -12.84 -7.62 -21.10
CA GLN A 517 -11.71 -7.02 -20.39
C GLN A 517 -10.70 -6.46 -21.39
N GLN A 518 -10.10 -5.33 -21.04
CA GLN A 518 -8.95 -4.79 -21.76
C GLN A 518 -7.72 -5.67 -21.49
N ARG A 519 -7.14 -6.22 -22.56
CA ARG A 519 -5.91 -7.03 -22.52
C ARG A 519 -4.78 -6.22 -23.14
N LEU A 520 -3.83 -5.77 -22.33
CA LEU A 520 -2.56 -5.16 -22.77
C LEU A 520 -1.52 -6.25 -23.00
N GLU A 521 -0.99 -6.34 -24.22
CA GLU A 521 -0.05 -7.41 -24.62
C GLU A 521 1.34 -7.29 -23.95
N ASP A 522 1.73 -6.09 -23.50
CA ASP A 522 3.11 -5.79 -23.06
C ASP A 522 3.33 -5.68 -21.53
N THR A 523 2.33 -5.98 -20.70
CA THR A 523 2.44 -5.79 -19.23
C THR A 523 1.86 -6.97 -18.45
N PHE A 524 2.45 -7.27 -17.29
CA PHE A 524 1.90 -8.29 -16.39
C PHE A 524 0.44 -7.97 -16.04
N GLN A 525 -0.38 -9.02 -16.10
CA GLN A 525 -1.80 -8.97 -15.81
C GLN A 525 -2.12 -9.98 -14.73
N VAL A 526 -2.87 -9.57 -13.70
CA VAL A 526 -3.43 -10.48 -12.70
C VAL A 526 -4.14 -11.66 -13.40
N PRO A 527 -3.82 -12.90 -13.03
CA PRO A 527 -4.52 -14.08 -13.53
C PRO A 527 -5.94 -14.15 -12.96
N MET A 528 -6.88 -14.72 -13.72
CA MET A 528 -8.27 -14.96 -13.29
C MET A 528 -9.03 -13.71 -12.81
N VAL A 529 -8.87 -12.55 -13.46
CA VAL A 529 -9.81 -11.43 -13.23
C VAL A 529 -11.19 -11.82 -13.77
N PRO A 530 -12.29 -11.58 -13.03
CA PRO A 530 -12.40 -10.78 -11.79
C PRO A 530 -12.26 -11.54 -10.46
N LEU A 531 -12.06 -12.86 -10.48
CA LEU A 531 -12.01 -13.70 -9.27
C LEU A 531 -10.88 -13.31 -8.32
N THR A 532 -9.65 -13.12 -8.81
CA THR A 532 -8.50 -12.83 -7.94
C THR A 532 -8.65 -11.51 -7.16
N PRO A 533 -9.00 -10.37 -7.80
CA PRO A 533 -9.31 -9.14 -7.06
C PRO A 533 -10.55 -9.26 -6.15
N ALA A 534 -11.59 -10.00 -6.55
CA ALA A 534 -12.78 -10.20 -5.73
C ALA A 534 -12.48 -10.98 -4.44
N LEU A 535 -11.68 -12.04 -4.52
CA LEU A 535 -11.22 -12.80 -3.36
C LEU A 535 -10.31 -11.95 -2.46
N SER A 536 -9.45 -11.12 -3.04
CA SER A 536 -8.64 -10.15 -2.28
C SER A 536 -9.52 -9.18 -1.49
N ILE A 537 -10.56 -8.62 -2.11
CA ILE A 537 -11.52 -7.72 -1.43
C ILE A 537 -12.19 -8.45 -0.26
N LEU A 538 -12.73 -9.65 -0.48
CA LEU A 538 -13.39 -10.44 0.57
C LEU A 538 -12.42 -10.73 1.74
N LEU A 539 -11.21 -11.22 1.45
CA LEU A 539 -10.23 -11.51 2.50
C LEU A 539 -9.80 -10.26 3.26
N ASN A 540 -9.59 -9.14 2.57
CA ASN A 540 -9.21 -7.89 3.24
C ASN A 540 -10.33 -7.38 4.14
N VAL A 541 -11.58 -7.44 3.69
CA VAL A 541 -12.75 -7.02 4.49
C VAL A 541 -12.93 -7.93 5.69
N PHE A 542 -12.87 -9.25 5.51
CA PHE A 542 -12.88 -10.21 6.62
C PHE A 542 -11.81 -9.89 7.68
N LEU A 543 -10.56 -9.66 7.27
CA LEU A 543 -9.46 -9.32 8.18
C LEU A 543 -9.66 -7.95 8.85
N MET A 544 -10.28 -6.98 8.16
CA MET A 544 -10.61 -5.68 8.76
C MET A 544 -11.67 -5.80 9.86
N LEU A 545 -12.64 -6.70 9.72
CA LEU A 545 -13.69 -6.90 10.72
C LEU A 545 -13.20 -7.63 11.97
N GLN A 546 -12.10 -8.38 11.89
CA GLN A 546 -11.46 -9.00 13.05
C GLN A 546 -10.62 -8.03 13.89
N LEU A 547 -10.40 -6.81 13.40
CA LEU A 547 -9.65 -5.79 14.15
C LEU A 547 -10.45 -5.23 15.32
N SER A 548 -9.72 -4.72 16.31
CA SER A 548 -10.31 -4.07 17.48
C SER A 548 -11.14 -2.84 17.08
N TYR A 549 -12.21 -2.56 17.85
CA TYR A 549 -13.00 -1.32 17.69
C TYR A 549 -12.12 -0.05 17.76
N LEU A 550 -11.06 -0.09 18.56
CA LEU A 550 -10.08 1.00 18.67
C LEU A 550 -9.35 1.27 17.35
N SER A 551 -9.09 0.23 16.55
CA SER A 551 -8.48 0.37 15.21
C SER A 551 -9.38 1.18 14.28
N TRP A 552 -10.69 0.91 14.30
CA TRP A 552 -11.68 1.63 13.52
C TRP A 552 -11.86 3.09 13.96
N LEU A 553 -11.85 3.34 15.27
CA LEU A 553 -11.89 4.69 15.82
C LEU A 553 -10.65 5.49 15.37
N SER A 554 -9.46 4.90 15.51
CA SER A 554 -8.19 5.51 15.11
C SER A 554 -8.19 5.84 13.61
N LEU A 555 -8.54 4.87 12.76
CA LEU A 555 -8.68 5.08 11.33
C LEU A 555 -9.63 6.25 11.03
N SER A 556 -10.79 6.31 11.69
CA SER A 556 -11.77 7.38 11.47
C SER A 556 -11.21 8.76 11.82
N VAL A 557 -10.49 8.88 12.94
CA VAL A 557 -9.84 10.13 13.36
C VAL A 557 -8.76 10.55 12.37
N TRP A 558 -7.88 9.62 12.00
CA TRP A 558 -6.78 9.91 11.07
C TRP A 558 -7.27 10.20 9.65
N LEU A 559 -8.33 9.53 9.18
CA LEU A 559 -8.98 9.80 7.91
C LEU A 559 -9.62 11.20 7.92
N LEU A 560 -10.25 11.59 9.04
CA LEU A 560 -10.83 12.92 9.21
C LEU A 560 -9.77 14.02 9.18
N ILE A 561 -8.60 13.79 9.81
CA ILE A 561 -7.45 14.69 9.70
C ILE A 561 -6.99 14.81 8.24
N GLY A 562 -6.85 13.70 7.52
CA GLY A 562 -6.52 13.72 6.10
C GLY A 562 -7.52 14.50 5.27
N LEU A 563 -8.81 14.26 5.50
CA LEU A 563 -9.91 14.96 4.83
C LEU A 563 -9.87 16.47 5.10
N MET A 564 -9.55 16.88 6.33
CA MET A 564 -9.34 18.28 6.69
C MET A 564 -8.16 18.90 5.93
N VAL A 565 -7.04 18.17 5.78
CA VAL A 565 -5.90 18.62 4.98
C VAL A 565 -6.27 18.76 3.50
N TYR A 566 -7.02 17.81 2.95
CA TYR A 566 -7.46 17.85 1.56
C TYR A 566 -8.40 19.02 1.27
N PHE A 567 -9.45 19.19 2.07
CA PHE A 567 -10.41 20.29 1.87
C PHE A 567 -9.83 21.66 2.23
N GLY A 568 -8.90 21.72 3.19
CA GLY A 568 -8.23 22.95 3.59
C GLY A 568 -7.15 23.42 2.60
N TYR A 569 -6.41 22.48 2.01
CA TYR A 569 -5.24 22.79 1.17
C TYR A 569 -5.30 22.13 -0.21
N GLY A 570 -5.44 20.80 -0.27
CA GLY A 570 -5.26 19.99 -1.48
C GLY A 570 -6.19 20.35 -2.64
N ILE A 571 -7.50 20.50 -2.37
CA ILE A 571 -8.50 20.81 -3.41
C ILE A 571 -8.26 22.16 -4.10
N TRP A 572 -7.61 23.10 -3.41
CA TRP A 572 -7.31 24.45 -3.92
C TRP A 572 -5.99 24.50 -4.68
N HIS A 573 -5.00 23.72 -4.25
CA HIS A 573 -3.64 23.73 -4.78
C HIS A 573 -3.35 22.60 -5.78
N SER A 574 -4.31 21.69 -6.04
CA SER A 574 -4.21 20.65 -7.07
C SER A 574 -3.81 21.25 -8.42
N LYS A 575 -2.72 20.74 -9.02
CA LYS A 575 -2.24 21.23 -10.33
C LYS A 575 -3.25 21.00 -11.46
N GLU A 576 -4.04 19.93 -11.37
CA GLU A 576 -5.10 19.64 -12.33
C GLU A 576 -6.20 20.73 -12.31
N ASN A 577 -6.43 21.35 -11.15
CA ASN A 577 -7.33 22.51 -11.02
C ASN A 577 -6.85 23.72 -11.84
N GLN A 578 -5.52 23.88 -12.00
CA GLN A 578 -4.93 25.00 -12.74
C GLN A 578 -4.90 24.74 -14.25
N GLN A 579 -4.82 23.47 -14.68
CA GLN A 579 -4.87 23.07 -16.09
C GLN A 579 -6.27 23.09 -16.70
N GLU A 580 -7.36 23.03 -15.92
CA GLU A 580 -8.72 23.26 -16.44
C GLU A 580 -9.03 24.75 -16.70
N LEU A 581 -8.36 25.68 -16.00
CA LEU A 581 -8.58 27.12 -16.11
C LEU A 581 -8.12 27.83 -17.41
N PRO A 582 -7.17 27.32 -18.25
CA PRO A 582 -6.74 27.97 -19.48
C PRO A 582 -7.80 27.99 -20.60
N GLY A 583 -8.83 27.14 -20.52
CA GLY A 583 -9.89 27.06 -21.54
C GLY A 583 -10.76 28.31 -21.66
N LEU A 584 -10.77 29.18 -20.63
CA LEU A 584 -11.47 30.46 -20.63
C LEU A 584 -10.59 31.64 -21.10
N THR A 585 -9.26 31.48 -21.09
CA THR A 585 -8.32 32.48 -21.65
C THR A 585 -8.05 32.26 -23.13
N ALA A 586 -8.13 31.02 -23.63
CA ALA A 586 -7.96 30.73 -25.06
C ALA A 586 -9.08 31.33 -25.92
N THR A 587 -10.28 31.52 -25.36
CA THR A 587 -11.41 32.16 -26.06
C THR A 587 -11.23 33.67 -26.22
N HIS A 588 -10.40 34.31 -25.38
CA HIS A 588 -10.06 35.73 -25.52
C HIS A 588 -8.97 35.95 -26.58
N GLY A 589 -7.96 35.06 -26.65
CA GLY A 589 -6.92 35.13 -27.69
C GLY A 589 -7.45 34.85 -29.09
N SER A 590 -8.36 33.89 -29.26
CA SER A 590 -8.96 33.58 -30.56
C SER A 590 -9.90 34.68 -31.07
N LEU A 591 -10.54 35.44 -30.17
CA LEU A 591 -11.40 36.58 -30.52
C LEU A 591 -10.58 37.83 -30.87
N GLU A 592 -9.41 38.05 -30.26
CA GLU A 592 -8.49 39.13 -30.66
C GLU A 592 -7.79 38.83 -31.99
N GLU A 593 -7.38 37.59 -32.26
CA GLU A 593 -6.82 37.20 -33.57
C GLU A 593 -7.87 37.26 -34.70
N THR A 594 -9.12 36.86 -34.43
CA THR A 594 -10.20 37.02 -35.43
C THR A 594 -10.67 38.46 -35.59
N ALA A 595 -10.58 39.31 -34.55
CA ALA A 595 -10.86 40.74 -34.65
C ALA A 595 -9.77 41.50 -35.41
N GLN A 596 -8.49 41.10 -35.29
CA GLN A 596 -7.38 41.67 -36.07
C GLN A 596 -7.39 41.21 -37.55
N ALA A 597 -7.91 40.01 -37.84
CA ALA A 597 -8.04 39.50 -39.21
C ALA A 597 -9.21 40.09 -40.02
N LEU A 598 -10.11 40.87 -39.39
CA LEU A 598 -11.32 41.43 -40.02
C LEU A 598 -11.28 42.96 -40.25
N GLN A 599 -10.13 43.62 -40.05
CA GLN A 599 -9.96 45.00 -40.50
C GLN A 599 -9.85 45.07 -42.03
N PRO A 600 -10.74 45.79 -42.75
CA PRO A 600 -10.68 45.87 -44.20
C PRO A 600 -9.49 46.71 -44.65
N LEU A 601 -8.68 46.12 -45.55
CA LEU A 601 -7.73 46.82 -46.42
C LEU A 601 -8.39 48.06 -47.03
N SER A 602 -8.05 49.25 -46.53
CA SER A 602 -8.29 50.49 -47.27
C SER A 602 -7.39 51.63 -46.78
N GLN A 603 -6.83 52.33 -47.77
CA GLN A 603 -6.21 53.66 -47.76
C GLN A 603 -4.69 53.74 -47.58
N ASP A 604 -4.02 53.64 -48.74
CA ASP A 604 -2.85 54.45 -49.08
C ASP A 604 -3.04 55.93 -48.69
N PRO A 605 -2.00 56.62 -48.23
CA PRO A 605 -1.88 58.05 -48.42
C PRO A 605 -0.89 58.37 -49.53
N ALA A 606 -1.41 59.08 -50.54
CA ALA A 606 -0.64 59.84 -51.49
C ALA A 606 0.31 60.83 -50.79
N GLN A 607 1.54 60.95 -51.29
CA GLN A 607 2.41 62.08 -50.99
C GLN A 607 3.10 62.53 -52.30
N GLU A 608 2.71 63.71 -52.75
CA GLU A 608 3.28 64.46 -53.89
C GLU A 608 4.34 65.47 -53.38
N PRO A 609 5.08 66.22 -54.22
CA PRO A 609 6.49 65.96 -54.48
C PRO A 609 7.47 67.08 -54.06
N GLY A 610 8.77 66.73 -54.01
CA GLY A 610 9.89 67.64 -54.28
C GLY A 610 10.59 68.30 -53.08
N HIS A 611 11.85 67.92 -52.81
CA HIS A 611 12.99 68.84 -52.89
C HIS A 611 14.34 68.10 -52.79
N THR A 612 15.26 68.60 -53.60
CA THR A 612 16.64 68.25 -53.93
C THR A 612 17.64 68.48 -52.78
N GLU A 613 18.63 67.58 -52.61
CA GLU A 613 20.10 67.84 -52.66
C GLU A 613 20.94 66.75 -51.93
N GLN A 614 21.65 65.96 -52.74
CA GLN A 614 23.06 65.49 -52.72
C GLN A 614 23.89 65.17 -51.42
N PRO A 615 24.98 64.39 -51.56
CA PRO A 615 25.40 63.35 -50.61
C PRO A 615 26.69 63.69 -49.83
N ASN A 616 27.08 62.84 -48.86
CA ASN A 616 28.46 62.37 -48.74
C ASN A 616 28.63 61.26 -47.69
N SER A 617 29.30 60.19 -48.12
CA SER A 617 30.07 59.18 -47.39
C SER A 617 31.30 59.81 -46.69
N PRO A 618 32.12 59.07 -45.90
CA PRO A 618 32.26 57.61 -45.77
C PRO A 618 31.95 56.99 -44.41
#